data_AF-A0A0L0UXT4-F1
#
_entry.id   AF-A0A0L0UXT4-F1
#
_cell.length_a   1.000
_cell.length_b   1.000
_cell.length_c   1.000
_cell.angle_alpha   90.00
_cell.angle_beta   90.00
_cell.angle_gamma   90.00
#
_symmetry.space_group_name_H-M   'P 1'
#
loop_
_entity.id
_entity.type
_entity.pdbx_description
1 polymer ?
#
loop_
_entity_poly.entity_id
_entity_poly.type
_entity_poly.pdbx_seq_one_letter_code
_entity_poly.pdbx_strand_id
1 'polypeptide(L)'
;AWFPDYYTYTKSLLKILFDAKKSEINATKEPAPAPPKKKSDNSKQALNHKFDFFPDTVEEPVADELTTYLGGIYKLDSDSVSESLDWWKEHCREFPILALLAKDYLACCATSASVERCFSAAADTCSSDRGSLAARTIERCVSSHQWLAQGIKPDGDFETAQQIITFADQQREKEKAEKAEIKVLTE
;
A
#
# COMPACT_ATOMS: atom_id res chain seq x y z
N ALA A 1 -11.34 17.18 -14.85
CA ALA A 1 -11.07 18.61 -15.02
C ALA A 1 -9.57 18.83 -14.95
N TRP A 2 -8.99 19.57 -15.89
CA TRP A 2 -7.57 19.94 -15.89
C TRP A 2 -7.42 21.27 -15.16
N PHE A 3 -6.45 21.39 -14.25
CA PHE A 3 -6.26 22.54 -13.36
C PHE A 3 -4.89 23.19 -13.62
N PRO A 4 -4.77 24.07 -14.63
CA PRO A 4 -3.47 24.57 -15.11
C PRO A 4 -2.79 25.50 -14.11
N ASP A 5 -3.59 26.29 -13.39
CA ASP A 5 -3.12 27.32 -12.45
C ASP A 5 -2.30 26.73 -11.30
N TYR A 6 -2.57 25.46 -10.96
CA TYR A 6 -1.88 24.76 -9.90
C TYR A 6 -0.61 24.06 -10.39
N TYR A 7 -0.41 23.86 -11.71
CA TYR A 7 0.67 23.03 -12.24
C TYR A 7 2.05 23.42 -11.69
N THR A 8 2.38 24.72 -11.71
CA THR A 8 3.67 25.21 -11.20
C THR A 8 3.85 24.92 -9.72
N TYR A 9 2.80 25.13 -8.93
CA TYR A 9 2.78 24.86 -7.49
C TYR A 9 2.86 23.36 -7.21
N THR A 10 2.07 22.53 -7.89
CA THR A 10 2.08 21.08 -7.69
C THR A 10 3.42 20.49 -8.08
N LYS A 11 4.03 20.97 -9.17
CA LYS A 11 5.36 20.55 -9.62
C LYS A 11 6.45 20.95 -8.64
N SER A 12 6.42 22.17 -8.10
CA SER A 12 7.41 22.60 -7.10
C SER A 12 7.26 21.82 -5.80
N LEU A 13 6.02 21.62 -5.33
CA LEU A 13 5.72 20.81 -4.15
C LEU A 13 6.20 19.37 -4.32
N LEU A 14 5.89 18.74 -5.45
CA LEU A 14 6.33 17.36 -5.73
C LEU A 14 7.85 17.24 -5.71
N LYS A 15 8.56 18.23 -6.28
CA LYS A 15 10.02 18.26 -6.24
C LYS A 15 10.56 18.37 -4.81
N ILE A 16 10.00 19.28 -4.00
CA ILE A 16 10.40 19.44 -2.59
C ILE A 16 10.22 18.12 -1.82
N LEU A 17 9.06 17.47 -1.97
CA LEU A 17 8.76 16.21 -1.30
C LEU A 17 9.69 15.08 -1.76
N PHE A 18 9.98 15.01 -3.05
CA PHE A 18 10.92 14.04 -3.61
C PHE A 18 12.34 14.24 -3.07
N ASP A 19 12.86 15.46 -3.09
CA ASP A 19 14.21 15.79 -2.60
C ASP A 19 14.35 15.49 -1.09
N ALA A 20 13.30 15.80 -0.31
CA ALA A 20 13.24 15.46 1.10
C ALA A 20 13.29 13.95 1.33
N LYS A 21 12.43 13.18 0.63
CA LYS A 21 12.38 11.72 0.76
C LYS A 21 13.66 11.03 0.30
N LYS A 22 14.26 11.53 -0.78
CA LYS A 22 15.57 11.09 -1.28
C LYS A 22 16.65 11.27 -0.22
N SER A 23 16.63 12.40 0.47
CA SER A 23 17.58 12.70 1.55
C SER A 23 17.40 11.76 2.75
N GLU A 24 16.16 11.49 3.18
CA GLU A 24 15.84 10.54 4.26
C GLU A 24 16.36 9.12 3.96
N ILE A 25 16.11 8.62 2.75
CA ILE A 25 16.49 7.27 2.34
C ILE A 25 18.02 7.16 2.25
N ASN A 26 18.69 8.18 1.73
CA ASN A 26 20.15 8.21 1.67
C ASN A 26 20.78 8.29 3.06
N ALA A 27 20.19 9.04 3.99
CA ALA A 27 20.64 9.08 5.39
C ALA A 27 20.48 7.73 6.10
N THR A 28 19.48 6.94 5.72
CA THR A 28 19.21 5.61 6.28
C THR A 28 20.14 4.53 5.71
N LYS A 29 20.81 4.78 4.58
CA LYS A 29 21.73 3.85 3.88
C LYS A 29 23.19 3.90 4.40
N GLU A 30 23.44 4.31 5.64
CA GLU A 30 24.80 4.29 6.23
C GLU A 30 25.47 2.90 6.11
N PRO A 31 26.78 2.82 5.82
CA PRO A 31 27.40 1.64 5.23
C PRO A 31 27.65 0.52 6.25
N ALA A 32 27.33 -0.71 5.86
CA ALA A 32 27.77 -1.91 6.55
C ALA A 32 29.31 -1.90 6.73
N PRO A 33 29.84 -2.38 7.88
CA PRO A 33 31.26 -2.31 8.17
C PRO A 33 32.07 -3.10 7.12
N ALA A 34 33.09 -2.44 6.57
CA ALA A 34 33.97 -3.02 5.56
C ALA A 34 34.56 -4.38 6.03
N PRO A 35 34.58 -5.41 5.16
CA PRO A 35 35.26 -6.66 5.49
C PRO A 35 36.76 -6.41 5.72
N PRO A 36 37.39 -7.09 6.69
CA PRO A 36 38.75 -6.79 7.13
C PRO A 36 39.76 -7.04 5.99
N LYS A 37 40.57 -6.02 5.69
CA LYS A 37 41.71 -6.10 4.77
C LYS A 37 42.74 -7.09 5.34
N LYS A 38 42.77 -8.31 4.81
CA LYS A 38 43.89 -9.24 5.04
C LYS A 38 45.10 -8.73 4.24
N LYS A 39 46.16 -8.37 4.94
CA LYS A 39 47.50 -8.24 4.37
C LYS A 39 48.03 -9.64 4.10
N SER A 40 48.47 -9.94 2.88
CA SER A 40 49.36 -11.07 2.63
C SER A 40 50.37 -10.72 1.54
N ASP A 41 51.62 -11.06 1.85
CA ASP A 41 52.84 -10.82 1.09
C ASP A 41 52.81 -11.28 -0.38
N ASN A 42 53.60 -10.54 -1.18
CA ASN A 42 53.97 -10.88 -2.55
C ASN A 42 54.79 -12.17 -2.62
N SER A 43 54.36 -13.14 -3.42
CA SER A 43 55.26 -14.09 -4.09
C SER A 43 54.54 -14.88 -5.19
N LYS A 44 55.11 -14.83 -6.39
CA LYS A 44 54.89 -15.67 -7.60
C LYS A 44 53.87 -15.17 -8.64
N GLN A 45 54.46 -14.57 -9.68
CA GLN A 45 53.92 -14.41 -11.03
C GLN A 45 53.30 -15.71 -11.57
N ALA A 46 52.07 -15.61 -12.07
CA ALA A 46 51.61 -16.40 -13.20
C ALA A 46 50.53 -15.58 -13.93
N LEU A 47 50.71 -15.45 -15.24
CA LEU A 47 49.89 -14.70 -16.19
C LEU A 47 48.42 -15.12 -16.12
N ASN A 48 47.57 -14.28 -15.54
CA ASN A 48 46.14 -14.31 -15.78
C ASN A 48 45.71 -12.88 -16.12
N HIS A 49 45.76 -12.55 -17.42
CA HIS A 49 45.10 -11.37 -17.96
C HIS A 49 43.59 -11.58 -17.79
N LYS A 50 43.08 -11.25 -16.61
CA LYS A 50 41.65 -11.22 -16.33
C LYS A 50 41.09 -10.03 -17.08
N PHE A 51 40.54 -10.30 -18.25
CA PHE A 51 39.76 -9.33 -19.02
C PHE A 51 38.59 -8.91 -18.13
N ASP A 52 38.56 -7.65 -17.70
CA ASP A 52 37.43 -7.12 -16.95
C ASP A 52 36.32 -6.82 -17.95
N PHE A 53 35.33 -7.69 -18.03
CA PHE A 53 34.18 -7.57 -18.95
C PHE A 53 33.21 -6.46 -18.54
N PHE A 54 33.38 -5.90 -17.34
CA PHE A 54 32.56 -4.83 -16.82
C PHE A 54 33.44 -3.59 -16.64
N PRO A 55 33.41 -2.62 -17.58
CA PRO A 55 33.99 -1.32 -17.32
C PRO A 55 33.31 -0.71 -16.08
N ASP A 56 34.08 0.00 -15.25
CA ASP A 56 33.52 0.83 -14.19
C ASP A 56 32.35 1.61 -14.77
N THR A 57 31.18 1.46 -14.15
CA THR A 57 29.96 2.12 -14.60
C THR A 57 30.29 3.60 -14.72
N VAL A 58 30.30 4.09 -15.96
CA VAL A 58 30.28 5.52 -16.21
C VAL A 58 29.07 6.00 -15.43
N GLU A 59 29.28 6.84 -14.42
CA GLU A 59 28.20 7.62 -13.84
C GLU A 59 27.74 8.58 -14.96
N GLU A 60 27.03 8.03 -15.95
CA GLU A 60 26.14 8.81 -16.77
C GLU A 60 25.21 9.55 -15.80
N PRO A 61 24.85 10.80 -16.10
CA PRO A 61 23.88 11.51 -15.29
C PRO A 61 22.53 10.81 -15.48
N VAL A 62 22.30 9.75 -14.69
CA VAL A 62 21.06 8.99 -14.70
C VAL A 62 19.99 10.01 -14.39
N ALA A 63 19.12 10.25 -15.37
CA ALA A 63 18.03 11.19 -15.23
C ALA A 63 17.32 10.91 -13.91
N ASP A 64 17.16 11.96 -13.10
CA ASP A 64 16.55 11.82 -11.78
C ASP A 64 15.20 11.12 -11.92
N GLU A 65 14.88 10.24 -10.98
CA GLU A 65 13.66 9.41 -11.00
C GLU A 65 12.40 10.24 -11.33
N LEU A 66 12.33 11.44 -10.74
CA LEU A 66 11.28 12.42 -10.98
C LEU A 66 11.22 12.94 -12.42
N THR A 67 12.37 13.20 -13.06
CA THR A 67 12.37 13.66 -14.46
C THR A 67 11.99 12.54 -15.41
N THR A 68 12.38 11.31 -15.12
CA THR A 68 11.98 10.12 -15.89
C THR A 68 10.47 9.91 -15.84
N TYR A 69 9.87 9.97 -14.64
CA TYR A 69 8.42 9.87 -14.48
C TYR A 69 7.67 10.99 -15.21
N LEU A 70 8.08 12.25 -15.01
CA LEU A 70 7.46 13.41 -15.67
C LEU A 70 7.68 13.44 -17.20
N GLY A 71 8.66 12.68 -17.71
CA GLY A 71 8.90 12.49 -19.14
C GLY A 71 7.80 11.72 -19.87
N GLY A 72 6.86 11.11 -19.14
CA GLY A 72 5.64 10.54 -19.71
C GLY A 72 5.87 9.27 -20.54
N ILE A 73 7.00 8.60 -20.35
CA ILE A 73 7.31 7.28 -20.95
C ILE A 73 6.33 6.23 -20.41
N TYR A 74 5.87 6.42 -19.17
CA TYR A 74 4.95 5.54 -18.49
C TYR A 74 3.58 6.20 -18.39
N LYS A 75 2.65 5.76 -19.24
CA LYS A 75 1.27 6.27 -19.26
C LYS A 75 0.37 5.27 -18.57
N LEU A 76 -0.35 5.73 -17.55
CA LEU A 76 -1.48 5.01 -16.99
C LEU A 76 -2.72 5.36 -17.82
N ASP A 77 -3.50 4.35 -18.21
CA ASP A 77 -4.75 4.58 -18.93
C ASP A 77 -5.77 5.22 -17.98
N SER A 78 -6.55 6.18 -18.48
CA SER A 78 -7.56 6.89 -17.67
C SER A 78 -8.63 5.95 -17.11
N ASP A 79 -8.83 4.80 -17.75
CA ASP A 79 -9.79 3.78 -17.30
C ASP A 79 -9.24 2.92 -16.14
N SER A 80 -7.92 2.94 -15.93
CA SER A 80 -7.21 2.17 -14.88
C SER A 80 -6.89 2.98 -13.61
N VAL A 81 -7.50 4.15 -13.41
CA VAL A 81 -7.23 5.02 -12.24
C VAL A 81 -7.53 4.31 -10.91
N SER A 82 -8.49 3.38 -10.87
CA SER A 82 -8.77 2.56 -9.69
C SER A 82 -7.61 1.64 -9.29
N GLU A 83 -6.70 1.34 -10.22
CA GLU A 83 -5.55 0.44 -10.05
C GLU A 83 -4.23 1.24 -9.90
N SER A 84 -4.31 2.55 -9.65
CA SER A 84 -3.12 3.42 -9.53
C SER A 84 -2.11 2.90 -8.50
N LEU A 85 -2.56 2.37 -7.37
CA LEU A 85 -1.69 1.81 -6.34
C LEU A 85 -0.98 0.52 -6.80
N ASP A 86 -1.66 -0.31 -7.59
CA ASP A 86 -1.06 -1.52 -8.17
C ASP A 86 0.00 -1.16 -9.20
N TRP A 87 -0.25 -0.13 -10.02
CA TRP A 87 0.74 0.40 -10.95
C TRP A 87 2.03 0.86 -10.23
N TRP A 88 1.90 1.62 -9.13
CA TRP A 88 3.04 2.04 -8.32
C TRP A 88 3.76 0.87 -7.64
N LYS A 89 3.03 -0.18 -7.29
CA LYS A 89 3.60 -1.40 -6.72
C LYS A 89 4.43 -2.16 -7.75
N GLU A 90 3.96 -2.26 -8.99
CA GLU A 90 4.71 -2.91 -10.07
C GLU A 90 5.98 -2.14 -10.44
N HIS A 91 5.89 -0.81 -10.51
CA HIS A 91 7.00 0.06 -10.90
C HIS A 91 7.86 0.52 -9.71
N CYS A 92 7.69 -0.05 -8.52
CA CYS A 92 8.44 0.36 -7.32
C CYS A 92 9.96 0.20 -7.45
N ARG A 93 10.43 -0.67 -8.34
CA ARG A 93 11.87 -0.83 -8.62
C ARG A 93 12.41 0.25 -9.54
N GLU A 94 11.59 0.75 -10.46
CA GLU A 94 11.92 1.81 -11.40
C GLU A 94 11.79 3.19 -10.74
N PHE A 95 10.82 3.31 -9.83
CA PHE A 95 10.49 4.52 -9.11
C PHE A 95 10.49 4.29 -7.58
N PRO A 96 11.65 4.01 -6.95
CA PRO A 96 11.72 3.64 -5.54
C PRO A 96 11.29 4.75 -4.57
N ILE A 97 11.52 6.02 -4.89
CA ILE A 97 11.18 7.14 -4.01
C ILE A 97 9.74 7.59 -4.27
N LEU A 98 9.35 7.72 -5.54
CA LEU A 98 8.01 8.13 -5.94
C LEU A 98 6.98 7.07 -5.59
N ALA A 99 7.28 5.77 -5.69
CA ALA A 99 6.34 4.73 -5.26
C ALA A 99 6.05 4.80 -3.76
N LEU A 100 7.03 5.18 -2.94
CA LEU A 100 6.81 5.42 -1.52
C LEU A 100 5.91 6.62 -1.28
N LEU A 101 6.19 7.75 -1.93
CA LEU A 101 5.35 8.95 -1.83
C LEU A 101 3.93 8.66 -2.33
N ALA A 102 3.79 8.00 -3.48
CA ALA A 102 2.50 7.64 -4.06
C ALA A 102 1.70 6.74 -3.13
N LYS A 103 2.33 5.75 -2.49
CA LYS A 103 1.68 4.94 -1.47
C LYS A 103 1.13 5.79 -0.33
N ASP A 104 1.91 6.74 0.19
CA ASP A 104 1.50 7.58 1.31
C ASP A 104 0.32 8.51 0.95
N TYR A 105 0.34 9.11 -0.25
CA TYR A 105 -0.67 10.07 -0.68
C TYR A 105 -1.93 9.42 -1.29
N LEU A 106 -1.78 8.33 -2.05
CA LEU A 106 -2.91 7.66 -2.72
C LEU A 106 -3.63 6.67 -1.80
N ALA A 107 -2.98 6.16 -0.75
CA ALA A 107 -3.67 5.33 0.25
C ALA A 107 -4.63 6.12 1.13
N CYS A 108 -4.45 7.45 1.23
CA CYS A 108 -5.36 8.31 1.97
C CYS A 108 -6.68 8.50 1.22
N CYS A 109 -7.81 8.22 1.89
CA CYS A 109 -9.12 8.55 1.34
C CYS A 109 -9.24 10.07 1.16
N ALA A 110 -9.63 10.52 -0.03
CA ALA A 110 -9.84 11.94 -0.32
C ALA A 110 -11.03 12.57 0.44
N THR A 111 -11.91 11.74 1.01
CA THR A 111 -13.16 12.17 1.65
C THR A 111 -13.29 11.64 3.07
N SER A 112 -13.98 12.39 3.94
CA SER A 112 -14.35 11.97 5.30
C SER A 112 -15.35 10.80 5.35
N ALA A 113 -15.94 10.40 4.21
CA ALA A 113 -16.96 9.35 4.15
C ALA A 113 -16.51 8.02 4.80
N SER A 114 -15.23 7.67 4.73
CA SER A 114 -14.70 6.47 5.41
C SER A 114 -14.78 6.60 6.94
N VAL A 115 -14.41 7.77 7.46
CA VAL A 115 -14.46 8.10 8.89
C VAL A 115 -15.91 8.19 9.37
N GLU A 116 -16.80 8.77 8.57
CA GLU A 116 -18.24 8.82 8.86
C GLU A 116 -18.86 7.43 8.97
N ARG A 117 -18.55 6.51 8.05
CA ARG A 117 -18.99 5.10 8.15
C ARG A 117 -18.47 4.43 9.42
N CYS A 118 -17.22 4.69 9.79
CA CYS A 118 -16.65 4.18 11.04
C CYS A 118 -17.41 4.71 12.27
N PHE A 119 -17.71 6.01 12.31
CA PHE A 119 -18.51 6.60 13.39
C PHE A 119 -19.94 6.08 13.42
N SER A 120 -20.59 5.86 12.29
CA SER A 120 -21.90 5.23 12.23
C SER A 120 -21.86 3.80 12.79
N ALA A 121 -20.89 2.99 12.38
CA ALA A 121 -20.72 1.63 12.91
C ALA A 121 -20.41 1.63 14.43
N ALA A 122 -19.64 2.61 14.90
CA ALA A 122 -19.39 2.81 16.32
C ALA A 122 -20.67 3.20 17.08
N ALA A 123 -21.48 4.10 16.51
CA ALA A 123 -22.77 4.49 17.09
C ALA A 123 -23.73 3.30 17.18
N ASP A 124 -23.79 2.46 16.14
CA ASP A 124 -24.58 1.22 16.15
C ASP A 124 -24.10 0.25 17.23
N THR A 125 -22.78 0.11 17.38
CA THR A 125 -22.16 -0.72 18.43
C THR A 125 -22.48 -0.22 19.85
N CYS A 126 -22.55 1.11 20.01
CA CYS A 126 -22.83 1.80 21.27
C CYS A 126 -24.33 2.00 21.55
N SER A 127 -25.22 1.50 20.70
CA SER A 127 -26.66 1.71 20.84
C SER A 127 -27.19 1.23 22.21
N SER A 128 -28.35 1.74 22.63
CA SER A 128 -28.83 1.83 24.01
C SER A 128 -28.82 0.55 24.85
N ASP A 129 -28.77 -0.63 24.24
CA ASP A 129 -28.66 -1.93 24.91
C ASP A 129 -27.21 -2.31 25.31
N ARG A 130 -26.21 -1.48 24.94
CA ARG A 130 -24.77 -1.74 25.12
C ARG A 130 -23.99 -0.53 25.71
N GLY A 131 -24.65 0.35 26.46
CA GLY A 131 -24.06 1.60 26.99
C GLY A 131 -22.91 1.46 28.00
N SER A 132 -22.49 0.24 28.36
CA SER A 132 -21.40 -0.03 29.32
C SER A 132 -20.11 -0.55 28.66
N LEU A 133 -19.99 -0.51 27.33
CA LEU A 133 -18.77 -0.95 26.65
C LEU A 133 -17.62 0.05 26.86
N ALA A 134 -16.46 -0.47 27.24
CA ALA A 134 -15.22 0.32 27.25
C ALA A 134 -14.82 0.72 25.82
N ALA A 135 -14.17 1.88 25.66
CA ALA A 135 -13.71 2.38 24.36
C ALA A 135 -12.90 1.34 23.56
N ARG A 136 -12.01 0.60 24.24
CA ARG A 136 -11.21 -0.48 23.63
C ARG A 136 -12.07 -1.63 23.09
N THR A 137 -13.20 -1.92 23.73
CA THR A 137 -14.12 -2.96 23.28
C THR A 137 -14.89 -2.48 22.05
N ILE A 138 -15.36 -1.23 22.06
CA ILE A 138 -16.02 -0.60 20.91
C ILE A 138 -15.09 -0.61 19.70
N GLU A 139 -13.85 -0.17 19.87
CA GLU A 139 -12.82 -0.19 18.82
C GLU A 139 -12.67 -1.59 18.20
N ARG A 140 -12.52 -2.63 19.04
CA ARG A 140 -12.39 -4.02 18.56
C ARG A 140 -13.64 -4.49 17.82
N CYS A 141 -14.83 -4.15 18.30
CA CYS A 141 -16.08 -4.53 17.63
C CYS A 141 -16.19 -3.89 16.25
N VAL A 142 -15.93 -2.58 16.17
CA VAL A 142 -16.00 -1.82 14.92
C VAL A 142 -14.94 -2.29 13.92
N SER A 143 -13.69 -2.48 14.36
CA SER A 143 -12.61 -2.95 13.48
C SER A 143 -12.86 -4.37 12.97
N SER A 144 -13.27 -5.29 13.86
CA SER A 144 -13.59 -6.67 13.47
C SER A 144 -14.75 -6.71 12.48
N HIS A 145 -15.81 -5.93 12.73
CA HIS A 145 -16.94 -5.81 11.80
C HIS A 145 -16.48 -5.30 10.42
N GLN A 146 -15.65 -4.25 10.41
CA GLN A 146 -15.16 -3.66 9.16
C GLN A 146 -14.29 -4.64 8.36
N TRP A 147 -13.42 -5.41 9.02
CA TRP A 147 -12.61 -6.44 8.36
C TRP A 147 -13.45 -7.56 7.76
N LEU A 148 -14.45 -8.04 8.51
CA LEU A 148 -15.39 -9.05 8.02
C LEU A 148 -16.18 -8.54 6.80
N ALA A 149 -16.63 -7.28 6.82
CA ALA A 149 -17.31 -6.64 5.69
C ALA A 149 -16.42 -6.51 4.45
N GLN A 150 -15.10 -6.43 4.63
CA GLN A 150 -14.10 -6.43 3.56
C GLN A 150 -13.71 -7.84 3.10
N GLY A 151 -14.31 -8.89 3.67
CA GLY A 151 -14.03 -10.28 3.32
C GLY A 151 -12.77 -10.87 3.95
N ILE A 152 -12.18 -10.16 4.92
CA ILE A 152 -11.04 -10.68 5.69
C ILE A 152 -11.58 -11.76 6.63
N LYS A 153 -11.05 -12.97 6.49
CA LYS A 153 -11.45 -14.12 7.30
C LYS A 153 -10.54 -14.24 8.51
N PRO A 154 -11.07 -14.25 9.74
CA PRO A 154 -10.30 -14.66 10.91
C PRO A 154 -9.63 -16.02 10.70
N ASP A 155 -8.34 -16.10 11.02
CA ASP A 155 -7.51 -17.29 10.94
C ASP A 155 -6.83 -17.62 12.30
N GLY A 156 -6.11 -18.74 12.34
CA GLY A 156 -5.37 -19.19 13.54
C GLY A 156 -6.27 -19.37 14.76
N ASP A 157 -5.97 -18.62 15.83
CA ASP A 157 -6.68 -18.68 17.11
C ASP A 157 -8.18 -18.34 17.02
N PHE A 158 -8.63 -17.76 15.90
CA PHE A 158 -10.02 -17.37 15.67
C PHE A 158 -10.80 -18.32 14.75
N GLU A 159 -10.28 -19.53 14.45
CA GLU A 159 -10.95 -20.51 13.57
C GLU A 159 -12.38 -20.84 14.02
N THR A 160 -12.61 -21.03 15.32
CA THR A 160 -13.97 -21.26 15.86
C THR A 160 -14.91 -20.11 15.54
N ALA A 161 -14.44 -18.86 15.65
CA ALA A 161 -15.26 -17.70 15.29
C ALA A 161 -15.57 -17.68 13.79
N GLN A 162 -14.60 -18.04 12.94
CA GLN A 162 -14.81 -18.17 11.49
C GLN A 162 -15.87 -19.23 11.16
N GLN A 163 -15.88 -20.37 11.86
CA GLN A 163 -16.89 -21.42 11.68
C GLN A 163 -18.29 -20.91 12.04
N ILE A 164 -18.42 -20.20 13.16
CA ILE A 164 -19.70 -19.61 13.61
C ILE A 164 -20.22 -18.59 12.59
N ILE A 165 -19.34 -17.71 12.10
CA ILE A 165 -19.69 -16.71 11.09
C ILE A 165 -20.16 -17.39 9.80
N THR A 166 -19.39 -18.38 9.32
CA THR A 166 -19.72 -19.13 8.10
C THR A 166 -21.08 -19.83 8.22
N PHE A 167 -21.37 -20.43 9.38
CA PHE A 167 -22.67 -21.03 9.65
C PHE A 167 -23.79 -20.01 9.64
N ALA A 168 -23.59 -18.85 10.31
CA ALA A 168 -24.59 -17.79 10.35
C ALA A 168 -24.90 -17.21 8.95
N ASP A 169 -23.88 -17.03 8.11
CA ASP A 169 -24.05 -16.57 6.72
C ASP A 169 -24.84 -17.59 5.89
N GLN A 170 -24.57 -18.89 6.04
CA GLN A 170 -25.34 -19.94 5.38
C GLN A 170 -26.82 -19.94 5.78
N GLN A 171 -27.13 -19.70 7.05
CA GLN A 171 -28.52 -19.61 7.50
C GLN A 171 -29.20 -18.37 6.91
N ARG A 172 -28.52 -17.22 6.90
CA ARG A 172 -29.06 -15.99 6.32
C ARG A 172 -29.36 -16.14 4.83
N GLU A 173 -28.48 -16.81 4.07
CA GLU A 173 -28.73 -17.09 2.65
C GLU A 173 -29.88 -18.07 2.43
N LYS A 174 -30.04 -19.09 3.29
CA LYS A 174 -31.20 -19.99 3.24
C LYS A 174 -32.51 -19.26 3.50
N GLU A 175 -32.58 -18.44 4.56
CA GLU A 175 -33.78 -17.64 4.87
C GLU A 175 -34.12 -16.66 3.76
N LYS A 176 -33.09 -16.06 3.13
CA LYS A 176 -33.27 -15.15 2.00
C LYS A 176 -33.79 -15.88 0.76
N ALA A 177 -33.29 -17.08 0.48
CA ALA A 177 -33.77 -17.93 -0.60
C ALA A 177 -35.23 -18.36 -0.37
N GLU A 178 -35.57 -18.80 0.85
CA GLU A 178 -36.94 -19.18 1.21
C GLU A 178 -37.91 -18.00 1.07
N LYS A 179 -37.54 -16.81 1.56
CA LYS A 179 -38.36 -15.60 1.39
C LYS A 179 -38.52 -15.20 -0.07
N ALA A 180 -37.49 -15.38 -0.89
CA ALA A 180 -37.57 -15.11 -2.33
C ALA A 180 -38.52 -16.10 -3.03
N GLU A 181 -38.47 -17.37 -2.67
CA GLU A 181 -39.34 -18.42 -3.20
C GLU A 181 -40.81 -18.20 -2.81
N ILE A 182 -41.08 -17.86 -1.54
CA ILE A 182 -42.42 -17.48 -1.08
C ILE A 182 -42.95 -16.27 -1.86
N LYS A 183 -42.11 -15.26 -2.08
CA LYS A 183 -42.52 -14.05 -2.83
C LYS A 183 -42.92 -14.39 -4.27
N VAL A 184 -42.17 -15.25 -4.95
CA VAL A 184 -42.45 -15.68 -6.33
C VAL A 184 -43.75 -16.50 -6.43
N LEU A 185 -44.11 -17.26 -5.40
CA LEU A 185 -45.37 -18.02 -5.36
C LEU A 185 -46.60 -17.15 -5.05
N THR A 186 -46.40 -15.94 -4.55
CA THR A 186 -47.47 -15.01 -4.17
C THR A 186 -47.72 -13.88 -5.19
N GLU A 187 -46.90 -13.77 -6.24
CA GLU A 187 -47.08 -12.86 -7.40
C GLU A 187 -47.71 -13.61 -8.59
#